data_AF-A0A329RKM5-F1
#
_entry.id   AF-A0A329RKM5-F1
#
_cell.length_a   1.000
_cell.length_b   1.000
_cell.length_c   1.000
_cell.angle_alpha   90.00
_cell.angle_beta   90.00
_cell.angle_gamma   90.00
#
_symmetry.space_group_name_H-M   'P 1'
#
loop_
_entity.id
_entity.type
_entity.pdbx_description
1 polymer ?
#
loop_
_entity_poly.entity_id
_entity_poly.type
_entity_poly.pdbx_seq_one_letter_code
_entity_poly.pdbx_strand_id
1 'polypeptide(L)'
;MVKLFCAIVDVAGAAFPVNIDAGESVGDLKKAIKSEKMYEFPADQLQLFLAKKGSAWLKDDDPAALELEEGKTHQDIQTAIDGEKMKATWTIENVLTANNMTKRKGRAPKSRQIHVLVVVPPREEKTSSPLADVAVTLFQHTFLNVPSTTASRTQKLKKQLVEKYNCDCGTNQDGDPMLLCMVMNIGLPSTVVIASHIFRREHDRLKSRFVQIADIDDVRNGLLLFKPIES
;
A
#
# COMPACT_ATOMS: atom_id res chain seq x y z
N MET A 1 29.79 12.08 2.73
CA MET A 1 28.43 11.87 3.29
C MET A 1 27.71 13.17 3.65
N VAL A 2 26.52 13.33 3.12
CA VAL A 2 25.53 14.39 3.36
C VAL A 2 24.27 13.75 3.93
N LYS A 3 23.65 14.39 4.92
CA LYS A 3 22.36 13.96 5.47
C LYS A 3 21.27 14.85 4.90
N LEU A 4 20.37 14.26 4.12
CA LEU A 4 19.21 14.94 3.53
C LEU A 4 17.95 14.49 4.26
N PHE A 5 17.06 15.42 4.56
CA PHE A 5 15.73 15.09 5.07
C PHE A 5 14.73 15.15 3.91
N CYS A 6 14.04 14.05 3.70
CA CYS A 6 13.11 13.84 2.60
C CYS A 6 11.68 13.82 3.15
N ALA A 7 10.74 14.41 2.43
CA ALA A 7 9.32 14.36 2.76
C ALA A 7 8.53 13.87 1.54
N ILE A 8 7.51 13.04 1.76
CA ILE A 8 6.66 12.52 0.69
C ILE A 8 5.51 13.50 0.48
N VAL A 9 5.27 13.88 -0.77
CA VAL A 9 4.16 14.78 -1.12
C VAL A 9 2.84 13.99 -1.16
N ASP A 10 1.75 14.61 -0.73
CA ASP A 10 0.39 14.04 -0.67
C ASP A 10 0.21 12.80 0.23
N VAL A 11 1.18 12.52 1.12
CA VAL A 11 1.10 11.40 2.05
C VAL A 11 1.45 11.91 3.45
N ALA A 12 0.52 11.73 4.40
CA ALA A 12 0.76 12.09 5.79
C ALA A 12 1.96 11.33 6.36
N GLY A 13 2.87 12.05 6.99
CA GLY A 13 4.08 11.49 7.59
C GLY A 13 5.20 12.51 7.76
N ALA A 14 5.99 12.30 8.83
CA ALA A 14 7.15 13.14 9.12
C ALA A 14 8.26 12.98 8.07
N ALA A 15 9.06 14.04 7.92
CA ALA A 15 10.28 13.99 7.11
C ALA A 15 11.28 12.96 7.69
N PHE A 16 11.94 12.21 6.80
CA PHE A 16 12.84 11.13 7.18
C PHE A 16 14.26 11.38 6.66
N PRO A 17 15.29 10.99 7.42
CA PRO A 17 16.68 11.21 7.02
C PRO A 17 17.14 10.16 6.01
N VAL A 18 17.93 10.59 5.02
CA VAL A 18 18.67 9.72 4.10
C VAL A 18 20.13 10.18 4.10
N ASN A 19 21.05 9.26 4.37
CA ASN A 19 22.48 9.51 4.27
C ASN A 19 22.96 9.08 2.88
N ILE A 20 23.68 9.95 2.19
CA ILE A 20 24.19 9.69 0.84
C ILE A 20 25.56 10.35 0.67
N ASP A 21 26.45 9.80 -0.15
CA ASP A 21 27.66 10.54 -0.49
C ASP A 21 27.37 11.72 -1.44
N ALA A 22 28.13 12.82 -1.33
CA ALA A 22 27.92 13.98 -2.18
C ALA A 22 28.26 13.70 -3.65
N GLY A 23 29.20 12.77 -3.89
CA GLY A 23 29.59 12.33 -5.22
C GLY A 23 28.62 11.33 -5.85
N GLU A 24 27.70 10.75 -5.07
CA GLU A 24 26.67 9.84 -5.60
C GLU A 24 25.59 10.59 -6.38
N SER A 25 24.93 9.86 -7.27
CA SER A 25 23.94 10.45 -8.17
C SER A 25 22.57 10.62 -7.50
N VAL A 26 21.74 11.48 -8.09
CA VAL A 26 20.31 11.54 -7.76
C VAL A 26 19.63 10.19 -8.02
N GLY A 27 20.11 9.40 -8.98
CA GLY A 27 19.65 8.02 -9.17
C GLY A 27 19.91 7.12 -7.95
N ASP A 28 21.05 7.27 -7.31
CA ASP A 28 21.38 6.54 -6.08
C ASP A 28 20.55 7.03 -4.89
N LEU A 29 20.27 8.34 -4.82
CA LEU A 29 19.33 8.90 -3.85
C LEU A 29 17.93 8.30 -3.99
N LYS A 30 17.42 8.13 -5.22
CA LYS A 30 16.14 7.46 -5.46
C LYS A 30 16.15 6.02 -4.96
N LYS A 31 17.24 5.28 -5.18
CA LYS A 31 17.38 3.89 -4.67
C LYS A 31 17.39 3.86 -3.14
N ALA A 32 18.11 4.78 -2.50
CA ALA A 32 18.16 4.89 -1.04
C ALA A 32 16.76 5.18 -0.46
N ILE A 33 16.03 6.14 -1.03
CA ILE A 33 14.65 6.45 -0.63
C ILE A 33 13.72 5.24 -0.82
N LYS A 34 13.82 4.56 -1.97
CA LYS A 34 13.05 3.34 -2.24
C LYS A 34 13.29 2.28 -1.17
N SER A 35 14.54 2.02 -0.82
CA SER A 35 14.93 1.03 0.18
C SER A 35 14.42 1.41 1.58
N GLU A 36 14.56 2.68 1.96
CA GLU A 36 14.12 3.20 3.26
C GLU A 36 12.60 3.07 3.45
N LYS A 37 11.82 3.30 2.39
CA LYS A 37 10.35 3.22 2.41
C LYS A 37 9.78 1.88 1.96
N MET A 38 10.64 0.92 1.61
CA MET A 38 10.27 -0.41 1.13
C MET A 38 9.27 -0.37 -0.05
N TYR A 39 9.43 0.60 -0.96
CA TYR A 39 8.56 0.66 -2.14
C TYR A 39 8.85 -0.51 -3.09
N GLU A 40 7.81 -1.09 -3.68
CA GLU A 40 7.95 -2.23 -4.60
C GLU A 40 8.28 -1.78 -6.04
N PHE A 41 7.84 -0.59 -6.44
CA PHE A 41 8.03 -0.08 -7.80
C PHE A 41 9.50 0.33 -8.11
N PRO A 42 9.91 0.36 -9.38
CA PRO A 42 11.25 0.81 -9.80
C PRO A 42 11.63 2.21 -9.29
N ALA A 43 12.85 2.38 -8.77
CA ALA A 43 13.26 3.63 -8.11
C ALA A 43 13.25 4.86 -9.05
N ASP A 44 13.43 4.65 -10.36
CA ASP A 44 13.40 5.68 -11.39
C ASP A 44 12.03 6.36 -11.52
N GLN A 45 10.94 5.70 -11.10
CA GLN A 45 9.59 6.26 -11.05
C GLN A 45 9.45 7.37 -10.00
N LEU A 46 10.30 7.41 -8.97
CA LEU A 46 10.32 8.52 -8.02
C LEU A 46 10.67 9.82 -8.73
N GLN A 47 9.99 10.90 -8.36
CA GLN A 47 10.35 12.24 -8.77
C GLN A 47 10.83 13.03 -7.56
N LEU A 48 12.02 13.60 -7.67
CA LEU A 48 12.68 14.32 -6.59
C LEU A 48 12.79 15.79 -6.94
N PHE A 49 12.42 16.65 -6.00
CA PHE A 49 12.51 18.10 -6.13
C PHE A 49 13.22 18.67 -4.91
N LEU A 50 13.90 19.81 -5.08
CA LEU A 50 14.50 20.50 -3.94
C LEU A 50 13.41 21.24 -3.17
N ALA A 51 13.33 21.00 -1.86
CA ALA A 51 12.38 21.68 -0.95
C ALA A 51 12.87 23.11 -0.66
N LYS A 52 12.77 23.99 -1.65
CA LYS A 52 13.20 25.40 -1.55
C LYS A 52 11.99 26.30 -1.41
N LYS A 53 12.11 27.28 -0.50
CA LYS A 53 11.25 28.46 -0.44
C LYS A 53 12.09 29.67 -0.81
N GLY A 54 11.96 30.11 -2.06
CA GLY A 54 12.85 31.12 -2.65
C GLY A 54 14.30 30.63 -2.73
N SER A 55 15.18 31.22 -1.91
CA SER A 55 16.63 30.93 -1.92
C SER A 55 17.13 30.09 -0.72
N ALA A 56 16.21 29.64 0.14
CA ALA A 56 16.50 28.87 1.34
C ALA A 56 15.78 27.51 1.33
N TRP A 57 16.25 26.58 2.15
CA TRP A 57 15.54 25.33 2.45
C TRP A 57 14.23 25.62 3.19
N LEU A 58 13.24 24.78 2.94
CA LEU A 58 12.02 24.72 3.73
C LEU A 58 12.37 24.30 5.17
N LYS A 59 11.91 25.05 6.16
CA LYS A 59 12.09 24.70 7.58
C LYS A 59 11.01 23.72 8.02
N ASP A 60 11.32 22.90 9.02
CA ASP A 60 10.36 21.96 9.61
C ASP A 60 9.21 22.64 10.38
N ASP A 61 9.41 23.88 10.83
CA ASP A 61 8.42 24.71 11.50
C ASP A 61 7.67 25.69 10.57
N ASP A 62 7.91 25.62 9.26
CA ASP A 62 7.16 26.42 8.29
C ASP A 62 5.75 25.83 8.11
N PRO A 63 4.69 26.66 7.98
CA PRO A 63 3.33 26.17 7.75
C PRO A 63 3.22 25.18 6.58
N ALA A 64 3.99 25.39 5.51
CA ALA A 64 4.01 24.48 4.36
C ALA A 64 4.59 23.10 4.70
N ALA A 65 5.53 23.01 5.65
CA ALA A 65 6.08 21.75 6.13
C ALA A 65 5.11 21.03 7.07
N LEU A 66 4.43 21.76 7.95
CA LEU A 66 3.43 21.19 8.86
C LEU A 66 2.24 20.61 8.08
N GLU A 67 1.73 21.34 7.08
CA GLU A 67 0.68 20.82 6.20
C GLU A 67 1.14 19.59 5.41
N LEU A 68 2.39 19.58 4.95
CA LEU A 68 2.99 18.43 4.28
C LEU A 68 3.02 17.19 5.17
N GLU A 69 3.34 17.33 6.47
CA GLU A 69 3.30 16.22 7.43
C GLU A 69 1.88 15.69 7.67
N GLU A 70 0.86 16.55 7.56
CA GLU A 70 -0.56 16.16 7.58
C GLU A 70 -1.03 15.53 6.26
N GLY A 71 -0.18 15.46 5.24
CA GLY A 71 -0.52 14.95 3.91
C GLY A 71 -1.32 15.94 3.06
N LYS A 72 -1.31 17.22 3.41
CA LYS A 72 -1.92 18.30 2.65
C LYS A 72 -0.87 18.99 1.79
N THR A 73 -1.27 19.47 0.62
CA THR A 73 -0.37 20.18 -0.29
C THR A 73 -0.58 21.68 -0.20
N HIS A 74 0.39 22.35 0.43
CA HIS A 74 0.48 23.81 0.50
C HIS A 74 0.97 24.40 -0.85
N GLN A 75 0.59 25.64 -1.17
CA GLN A 75 0.96 26.30 -2.44
C GLN A 75 2.47 26.37 -2.69
N ASP A 76 3.26 26.57 -1.63
CA ASP A 76 4.74 26.58 -1.71
C ASP A 76 5.30 25.20 -2.13
N ILE A 77 4.69 24.11 -1.66
CA ILE A 77 5.06 22.73 -2.03
C ILE A 77 4.70 22.51 -3.49
N GLN A 78 3.49 22.90 -3.90
CA GLN A 78 3.04 22.81 -5.29
C GLN A 78 3.99 23.55 -6.24
N THR A 79 4.36 24.79 -5.88
CA THR A 79 5.30 25.60 -6.67
C THR A 79 6.67 24.94 -6.80
N ALA A 80 7.14 24.25 -5.75
CA ALA A 80 8.42 23.56 -5.77
C ALA A 80 8.40 22.30 -6.67
N ILE A 81 7.29 21.55 -6.69
CA ILE A 81 7.14 20.36 -7.54
C ILE A 81 6.81 20.69 -9.00
N ASP A 82 6.20 21.85 -9.27
CA ASP A 82 5.99 22.36 -10.63
C ASP A 82 7.30 22.89 -11.25
N GLY A 83 8.35 23.03 -10.44
CA GLY A 83 9.68 23.48 -10.85
C GLY A 83 10.55 22.41 -11.51
N GLU A 84 11.86 22.69 -11.57
CA GLU A 84 12.82 21.75 -12.19
C GLU A 84 13.06 20.52 -11.29
N LYS A 85 12.72 19.35 -11.82
CA LYS A 85 13.03 18.04 -11.24
C LYS A 85 14.54 17.81 -11.15
N MET A 86 14.99 17.18 -10.07
CA MET A 86 16.38 16.73 -9.93
C MET A 86 16.73 15.70 -11.02
N LYS A 87 17.81 15.96 -11.77
CA LYS A 87 18.28 15.10 -12.86
C LYS A 87 18.98 13.87 -12.29
N ALA A 88 18.51 12.68 -12.64
CA ALA A 88 19.03 11.40 -12.14
C ALA A 88 20.54 11.22 -12.38
N THR A 89 21.07 11.79 -13.46
CA THR A 89 22.49 11.72 -13.86
C THR A 89 23.39 12.68 -13.09
N TRP A 90 22.84 13.63 -12.34
CA TRP A 90 23.63 14.61 -11.61
C TRP A 90 24.04 14.04 -10.25
N THR A 91 25.24 14.39 -9.80
CA THR A 91 25.66 14.13 -8.42
C THR A 91 24.93 15.06 -7.46
N ILE A 92 24.81 14.68 -6.19
CA ILE A 92 24.24 15.54 -5.15
C ILE A 92 25.02 16.85 -5.05
N GLU A 93 26.35 16.81 -5.15
CA GLU A 93 27.20 18.00 -5.18
C GLU A 93 26.86 18.95 -6.34
N ASN A 94 26.65 18.42 -7.55
CA ASN A 94 26.28 19.23 -8.72
C ASN A 94 24.90 19.87 -8.54
N VAL A 95 23.93 19.12 -8.01
CA VAL A 95 22.59 19.64 -7.70
C VAL A 95 22.68 20.79 -6.69
N LEU A 96 23.41 20.61 -5.59
CA LEU A 96 23.57 21.64 -4.56
C LEU A 96 24.30 22.88 -5.10
N THR A 97 25.33 22.68 -5.92
CA THR A 97 26.12 23.77 -6.51
C THR A 97 25.30 24.61 -7.48
N ALA A 98 24.60 23.98 -8.41
CA ALA A 98 23.74 24.66 -9.38
C ALA A 98 22.60 25.46 -8.71
N ASN A 99 22.15 25.00 -7.54
CA ASN A 99 21.06 25.63 -6.78
C ASN A 99 21.53 26.58 -5.68
N ASN A 100 22.83 26.89 -5.58
CA ASN A 100 23.41 27.73 -4.53
C ASN A 100 23.17 27.21 -3.09
N MET A 101 22.98 25.90 -2.92
CA MET A 101 22.72 25.22 -1.65
C MET A 101 24.00 24.63 -1.05
N THR A 102 25.08 25.41 -1.07
CA THR A 102 26.42 24.98 -0.68
C THR A 102 26.88 25.65 0.62
N LYS A 103 27.95 25.10 1.22
CA LYS A 103 28.59 25.69 2.41
C LYS A 103 29.05 27.13 2.15
N ARG A 104 29.59 27.40 0.95
CA ARG A 104 30.06 28.74 0.53
C ARG A 104 28.96 29.80 0.56
N LYS A 105 27.70 29.41 0.32
CA LYS A 105 26.54 30.29 0.39
C LYS A 105 25.85 30.30 1.76
N GLY A 106 26.39 29.58 2.75
CA GLY A 106 25.78 29.41 4.07
C GLY A 106 24.52 28.51 4.08
N ARG A 107 24.24 27.83 2.96
CA ARG A 107 22.98 27.12 2.67
C ARG A 107 23.16 25.62 2.47
N ALA A 108 24.27 25.06 2.93
CA ALA A 108 24.42 23.61 2.98
C ALA A 108 23.28 22.97 3.80
N PRO A 109 22.85 21.74 3.46
CA PRO A 109 21.89 20.96 4.25
C PRO A 109 22.21 20.93 5.75
N LYS A 110 21.21 21.17 6.61
CA LYS A 110 21.32 21.18 8.08
C LYS A 110 20.10 20.52 8.71
N SER A 111 20.17 20.24 10.01
CA SER A 111 19.00 19.80 10.78
C SER A 111 17.87 20.85 10.77
N ARG A 112 16.64 20.42 11.06
CA ARG A 112 15.44 21.27 11.12
C ARG A 112 15.01 21.88 9.79
N GLN A 113 15.29 21.16 8.71
CA GLN A 113 15.03 21.57 7.34
C GLN A 113 14.59 20.35 6.54
N ILE A 114 13.63 20.56 5.64
CA ILE A 114 13.29 19.61 4.58
C ILE A 114 14.14 19.98 3.37
N HIS A 115 14.76 18.99 2.75
CA HIS A 115 15.71 19.17 1.64
C HIS A 115 15.16 18.65 0.32
N VAL A 116 14.43 17.53 0.37
CA VAL A 116 13.94 16.83 -0.82
C VAL A 116 12.45 16.58 -0.66
N LEU A 117 11.67 17.01 -1.66
CA LEU A 117 10.29 16.60 -1.84
C LEU A 117 10.27 15.37 -2.75
N VAL A 118 9.60 14.32 -2.31
CA VAL A 118 9.49 13.04 -2.98
C VAL A 118 8.06 12.89 -3.48
N VAL A 119 7.88 12.98 -4.80
CA VAL A 119 6.63 12.61 -5.45
C VAL A 119 6.74 11.14 -5.83
N VAL A 120 5.87 10.35 -5.22
CA VAL A 120 5.73 8.91 -5.47
C VAL A 120 4.77 8.77 -6.66
N PRO A 121 5.05 7.86 -7.63
CA PRO A 121 4.07 7.57 -8.67
C PRO A 121 2.72 7.25 -8.01
N PRO A 122 1.58 7.63 -8.63
CA PRO A 122 0.31 7.11 -8.19
C PRO A 122 0.49 5.61 -8.02
N ARG A 123 0.02 5.06 -6.91
CA ARG A 123 -0.12 3.61 -6.87
C ARG A 123 -0.89 3.30 -8.15
N GLU A 124 -0.33 2.45 -9.00
CA GLU A 124 -1.21 1.51 -9.68
C GLU A 124 -1.87 0.82 -8.49
N GLU A 125 -2.99 1.40 -8.02
CA GLU A 125 -4.10 0.59 -7.61
C GLU A 125 -4.10 -0.45 -8.71
N LYS A 126 -3.74 -1.69 -8.38
CA LYS A 126 -4.32 -2.81 -9.09
C LYS A 126 -5.77 -2.42 -9.07
N THR A 127 -6.24 -1.79 -10.15
CA THR A 127 -7.60 -1.31 -10.21
C THR A 127 -8.32 -2.60 -9.96
N SER A 128 -8.89 -2.77 -8.76
CA SER A 128 -10.09 -3.53 -8.69
C SER A 128 -10.90 -2.78 -9.71
N SER A 129 -11.03 -3.38 -10.90
CA SER A 129 -11.65 -2.68 -12.00
C SER A 129 -13.01 -2.20 -11.47
N PRO A 130 -13.62 -1.16 -12.03
CA PRO A 130 -14.97 -0.81 -11.61
C PRO A 130 -15.89 -2.05 -11.59
N LEU A 131 -15.62 -3.05 -12.45
CA LEU A 131 -16.21 -4.38 -12.36
C LEU A 131 -15.79 -5.23 -11.17
N ALA A 132 -14.54 -5.20 -10.69
CA ALA A 132 -14.12 -5.92 -9.48
C ALA A 132 -14.68 -5.30 -8.20
N ASP A 133 -14.75 -3.97 -8.07
CA ASP A 133 -15.44 -3.32 -6.93
C ASP A 133 -16.95 -3.56 -6.99
N VAL A 134 -17.55 -3.44 -8.18
CA VAL A 134 -18.95 -3.83 -8.41
C VAL A 134 -19.14 -5.33 -8.19
N ALA A 135 -18.17 -6.19 -8.52
CA ALA A 135 -18.22 -7.63 -8.28
C ALA A 135 -18.14 -7.94 -6.79
N VAL A 136 -17.25 -7.31 -6.04
CA VAL A 136 -17.14 -7.46 -4.58
C VAL A 136 -18.41 -6.94 -3.93
N THR A 137 -18.92 -5.78 -4.35
CA THR A 137 -20.16 -5.19 -3.83
C THR A 137 -21.36 -6.06 -4.17
N LEU A 138 -21.53 -6.50 -5.42
CA LEU A 138 -22.57 -7.45 -5.83
C LEU A 138 -22.41 -8.77 -5.10
N PHE A 139 -21.19 -9.24 -4.87
CA PHE A 139 -20.94 -10.49 -4.17
C PHE A 139 -21.40 -10.37 -2.71
N GLN A 140 -21.02 -9.29 -2.03
CA GLN A 140 -21.49 -8.98 -0.67
C GLN A 140 -23.02 -8.83 -0.63
N HIS A 141 -23.61 -8.10 -1.58
CA HIS A 141 -25.04 -7.82 -1.58
C HIS A 141 -25.92 -9.00 -2.00
N THR A 142 -25.41 -9.88 -2.85
CA THR A 142 -26.15 -11.04 -3.39
C THR A 142 -25.91 -12.29 -2.54
N PHE A 143 -24.70 -12.49 -2.02
CA PHE A 143 -24.33 -13.71 -1.29
C PHE A 143 -24.20 -13.52 0.24
N LEU A 144 -23.87 -12.32 0.74
CA LEU A 144 -23.64 -12.09 2.19
C LEU A 144 -24.80 -11.36 2.91
N ASN A 145 -25.63 -10.59 2.21
CA ASN A 145 -26.80 -9.91 2.79
C ASN A 145 -28.06 -10.81 2.92
N VAL A 146 -27.91 -12.12 2.73
CA VAL A 146 -28.98 -13.09 2.98
C VAL A 146 -28.92 -13.50 4.46
N PRO A 147 -30.05 -13.51 5.19
CA PRO A 147 -30.05 -13.89 6.60
C PRO A 147 -29.38 -15.26 6.78
N SER A 148 -28.34 -15.26 7.61
CA SER A 148 -27.51 -16.43 7.82
C SER A 148 -28.35 -17.62 8.25
N THR A 149 -28.29 -18.73 7.51
CA THR A 149 -28.86 -19.98 7.99
C THR A 149 -28.13 -20.34 9.28
N THR A 150 -28.90 -20.44 10.36
CA THR A 150 -28.52 -20.84 11.72
C THR A 150 -28.03 -22.29 11.75
N ALA A 151 -26.97 -22.60 10.99
CA ALA A 151 -26.23 -23.83 11.17
C ALA A 151 -25.37 -23.68 12.43
N SER A 152 -25.69 -24.48 13.44
CA SER A 152 -24.98 -24.58 14.72
C SER A 152 -23.46 -24.57 14.53
N ARG A 153 -22.84 -23.46 14.94
CA ARG A 153 -21.40 -23.17 14.87
C ARG A 153 -20.66 -23.97 15.94
N THR A 154 -20.36 -25.24 15.70
CA THR A 154 -19.47 -25.97 16.61
C THR A 154 -18.01 -25.66 16.27
N GLN A 155 -17.28 -25.05 17.22
CA GLN A 155 -15.83 -24.77 17.12
C GLN A 155 -15.02 -26.02 16.70
N LYS A 156 -15.49 -27.21 17.08
CA LYS A 156 -14.92 -28.50 16.69
C LYS A 156 -14.90 -28.71 15.17
N LEU A 157 -16.01 -28.40 14.49
CA LEU A 157 -16.11 -28.52 13.02
C LEU A 157 -15.15 -27.53 12.33
N LYS A 158 -15.09 -26.28 12.81
CA LYS A 158 -14.16 -25.26 12.29
C LYS A 158 -12.71 -25.75 12.38
N LYS A 159 -12.30 -26.28 13.53
CA LYS A 159 -10.93 -26.79 13.73
C LYS A 159 -10.59 -27.96 12.81
N GLN A 160 -11.51 -28.92 12.66
CA GLN A 160 -11.33 -30.06 11.75
C GLN A 160 -11.20 -29.64 10.29
N LEU A 161 -11.93 -28.60 9.86
CA LEU A 161 -11.83 -28.07 8.51
C LEU A 161 -10.48 -27.38 8.26
N VAL A 162 -10.01 -26.57 9.22
CA VAL A 162 -8.72 -25.89 9.12
C VAL A 162 -7.58 -26.90 9.00
N GLU A 163 -7.60 -27.95 9.82
CA GLU A 163 -6.62 -29.04 9.76
C GLU A 163 -6.71 -29.82 8.42
N LYS A 164 -7.92 -30.20 7.99
CA LYS A 164 -8.11 -31.02 6.79
C LYS A 164 -7.67 -30.33 5.50
N TYR A 165 -7.92 -29.03 5.38
CA TYR A 165 -7.66 -28.27 4.16
C TYR A 165 -6.43 -27.37 4.24
N ASN A 166 -5.70 -27.41 5.35
CA ASN A 166 -4.50 -26.61 5.61
C ASN A 166 -4.69 -25.13 5.25
N CYS A 167 -5.84 -24.56 5.65
CA CYS A 167 -6.24 -23.19 5.31
C CYS A 167 -5.94 -22.17 6.41
N ASP A 168 -5.11 -22.54 7.39
CA ASP A 168 -4.57 -21.63 8.38
C ASP A 168 -3.52 -20.71 7.73
N CYS A 169 -3.73 -19.40 7.82
CA CYS A 169 -2.81 -18.39 7.30
C CYS A 169 -2.07 -17.65 8.43
N GLY A 170 -2.12 -18.15 9.66
CA GLY A 170 -1.51 -17.49 10.82
C GLY A 170 -2.36 -16.32 11.32
N THR A 171 -1.72 -15.27 11.82
CA THR A 171 -2.38 -14.08 12.38
C THR A 171 -2.00 -12.81 11.62
N ASN A 172 -2.92 -11.84 11.52
CA ASN A 172 -2.60 -10.53 10.96
C ASN A 172 -1.81 -9.66 11.97
N GLN A 173 -1.51 -8.42 11.58
CA GLN A 173 -0.79 -7.44 12.41
C GLN A 173 -1.56 -7.05 13.68
N ASP A 174 -2.89 -7.21 13.65
CA ASP A 174 -3.80 -6.93 14.77
C ASP A 174 -3.96 -8.14 15.72
N GLY A 175 -3.31 -9.28 15.41
CA GLY A 175 -3.39 -10.51 16.18
C GLY A 175 -4.61 -11.39 15.87
N ASP A 176 -5.42 -11.04 14.87
CA ASP A 176 -6.57 -11.83 14.46
C ASP A 176 -6.14 -13.06 13.63
N PRO A 177 -6.69 -14.24 13.92
CA PRO A 177 -6.41 -15.43 13.12
C PRO A 177 -6.99 -15.29 11.70
N MET A 178 -6.18 -15.63 10.72
CA MET A 178 -6.45 -15.50 9.29
C MET A 178 -6.67 -16.88 8.68
N LEU A 179 -7.69 -16.99 7.82
CA LEU A 179 -8.00 -18.21 7.08
C LEU A 179 -8.00 -17.93 5.57
N LEU A 180 -7.52 -18.89 4.79
CA LEU A 180 -7.50 -18.80 3.33
C LEU A 180 -8.92 -18.86 2.76
N CYS A 181 -9.32 -17.80 2.06
CA CYS A 181 -10.48 -17.80 1.19
C CYS A 181 -10.12 -18.51 -0.12
N MET A 182 -10.53 -19.76 -0.31
CA MET A 182 -10.18 -20.53 -1.51
C MET A 182 -10.79 -19.98 -2.81
N VAL A 183 -11.91 -19.26 -2.69
CA VAL A 183 -12.58 -18.58 -3.82
C VAL A 183 -11.69 -17.49 -4.40
N MET A 184 -11.05 -16.71 -3.53
CA MET A 184 -10.25 -15.54 -3.90
C MET A 184 -8.74 -15.78 -3.84
N ASN A 185 -8.31 -16.91 -3.27
CA ASN A 185 -6.92 -17.24 -2.95
C ASN A 185 -6.21 -16.17 -2.11
N ILE A 186 -6.91 -15.60 -1.11
CA ILE A 186 -6.39 -14.58 -0.19
C ILE A 186 -6.67 -14.96 1.27
N GLY A 187 -5.81 -14.56 2.20
CA GLY A 187 -6.06 -14.68 3.64
C GLY A 187 -7.07 -13.63 4.11
N LEU A 188 -8.10 -14.05 4.84
CA LEU A 188 -9.12 -13.18 5.43
C LEU A 188 -9.23 -13.43 6.95
N PRO A 189 -9.68 -12.44 7.74
CA PRO A 189 -9.93 -12.65 9.15
C PRO A 189 -10.93 -13.80 9.37
N SER A 190 -10.63 -14.71 10.29
CA SER A 190 -11.44 -15.92 10.53
C SER A 190 -12.86 -15.62 11.05
N THR A 191 -13.11 -14.37 11.46
CA THR A 191 -14.41 -13.81 11.81
C THR A 191 -15.29 -13.59 10.59
N VAL A 192 -14.67 -13.25 9.45
CA VAL A 192 -15.31 -13.06 8.13
C VAL A 192 -15.40 -14.37 7.37
N VAL A 193 -14.43 -15.27 7.57
CA VAL A 193 -14.47 -16.65 7.04
C VAL A 193 -15.42 -17.50 7.89
N ILE A 194 -16.70 -17.32 7.64
CA ILE A 194 -17.76 -18.17 8.18
C ILE A 194 -17.69 -19.47 7.37
N ALA A 195 -17.70 -20.62 8.04
CA ALA A 195 -17.72 -21.94 7.38
C ALA A 195 -19.04 -22.24 6.60
N SER A 196 -19.76 -21.20 6.23
CA SER A 196 -20.95 -21.15 5.41
C SER A 196 -20.80 -19.82 4.68
N HIS A 197 -20.96 -19.71 3.36
CA HIS A 197 -22.26 -19.79 2.72
C HIS A 197 -22.06 -20.22 1.26
N ILE A 198 -22.50 -21.43 0.96
CA ILE A 198 -23.45 -21.78 -0.11
C ILE A 198 -23.43 -20.82 -1.31
N PHE A 199 -22.62 -21.12 -2.32
CA PHE A 199 -23.00 -20.74 -3.67
C PHE A 199 -24.29 -21.54 -3.97
N ARG A 200 -25.44 -20.87 -3.87
CA ARG A 200 -26.73 -21.55 -4.08
C ARG A 200 -26.84 -21.95 -5.55
N ARG A 201 -27.38 -23.14 -5.83
CA ARG A 201 -27.61 -23.64 -7.20
C ARG A 201 -28.46 -22.68 -8.05
N GLU A 202 -29.26 -21.81 -7.41
CA GLU A 202 -29.99 -20.72 -8.09
C GLU A 202 -29.08 -19.71 -8.83
N HIS A 203 -27.80 -19.66 -8.47
CA HIS A 203 -26.77 -18.82 -9.08
C HIS A 203 -25.76 -19.59 -9.94
N ASP A 204 -26.05 -20.84 -10.34
CA ASP A 204 -25.15 -21.66 -11.19
C ASP A 204 -24.75 -20.95 -12.49
N ARG A 205 -25.64 -20.11 -13.05
CA ARG A 205 -25.33 -19.29 -14.24
C ARG A 205 -24.19 -18.29 -14.04
N LEU A 206 -23.90 -17.92 -12.79
CA LEU A 206 -22.84 -16.99 -12.42
C LEU A 206 -21.53 -17.71 -12.03
N LYS A 207 -21.57 -19.04 -11.86
CA LYS A 207 -20.43 -19.87 -11.46
C LYS A 207 -19.23 -19.66 -12.37
N SER A 208 -19.41 -19.82 -13.69
CA SER A 208 -18.32 -19.69 -14.67
C SER A 208 -17.74 -18.27 -14.81
N ARG A 209 -18.48 -17.23 -14.40
CA ARG A 209 -18.05 -15.82 -14.53
C ARG A 209 -17.31 -15.29 -13.30
N PHE A 210 -17.64 -15.79 -12.10
CA PHE A 210 -17.10 -15.29 -10.85
C PHE A 210 -16.11 -16.24 -10.18
N VAL A 211 -16.20 -17.54 -10.47
CA VAL A 211 -15.37 -18.55 -9.82
C VAL A 211 -14.89 -19.51 -10.89
N GLN A 212 -13.58 -19.58 -11.12
CA GLN A 212 -12.96 -20.59 -12.00
C GLN A 212 -13.02 -22.01 -11.38
N ILE A 213 -14.08 -22.30 -10.63
CA ILE A 213 -14.34 -23.59 -9.99
C ILE A 213 -15.02 -24.47 -11.03
N ALA A 214 -14.30 -25.49 -11.50
CA ALA A 214 -14.79 -26.45 -12.48
C ALA A 214 -16.01 -27.22 -11.96
N ASP A 215 -16.02 -27.58 -10.68
CA ASP A 215 -17.13 -28.27 -10.03
C ASP A 215 -17.35 -27.79 -8.58
N ILE A 216 -18.60 -27.44 -8.27
CA ILE A 216 -19.04 -26.94 -6.96
C ILE A 216 -19.26 -28.10 -5.99
N ASP A 217 -19.50 -29.30 -6.52
CA ASP A 217 -19.65 -30.53 -5.75
C ASP A 217 -18.29 -31.24 -5.55
N ASP A 218 -17.18 -30.74 -6.14
CA ASP A 218 -15.82 -31.23 -5.86
C ASP A 218 -15.33 -30.69 -4.51
N VAL A 219 -15.19 -31.61 -3.57
CA VAL A 219 -14.76 -31.41 -2.18
C VAL A 219 -13.41 -30.69 -2.02
N ARG A 220 -12.55 -30.69 -3.05
CA ARG A 220 -11.27 -29.98 -3.06
C ARG A 220 -11.42 -28.47 -3.29
N ASN A 221 -12.57 -28.02 -3.77
CA ASN A 221 -12.89 -26.62 -4.05
C ASN A 221 -13.64 -25.92 -2.89
N GLY A 222 -13.71 -26.54 -1.70
CA GLY A 222 -14.54 -26.09 -0.57
C GLY A 222 -14.17 -24.69 -0.06
N LEU A 223 -15.14 -23.85 0.33
CA LEU A 223 -16.09 -24.10 1.43
C LEU A 223 -17.50 -24.54 1.00
N LEU A 224 -17.96 -25.59 1.70
CA LEU A 224 -18.92 -26.61 1.28
C LEU A 224 -20.39 -26.32 1.60
N LEU A 225 -21.26 -26.58 0.61
CA LEU A 225 -22.59 -27.17 0.83
C LEU A 225 -22.40 -28.49 1.58
N PHE A 226 -23.11 -28.78 2.69
CA PHE A 226 -23.73 -30.10 2.97
C PHE A 226 -24.64 -30.06 4.21
N LYS A 227 -25.75 -30.83 4.13
CA LYS A 227 -26.73 -31.15 5.18
C LYS A 227 -26.24 -32.38 6.01
N PRO A 228 -26.94 -32.79 7.08
CA PRO A 228 -26.36 -33.09 8.39
C PRO A 228 -25.64 -34.45 8.49
N ILE A 229 -24.77 -34.58 9.49
CA ILE A 229 -24.31 -35.89 9.98
C ILE A 229 -25.45 -36.46 10.82
N GLU A 230 -26.13 -37.49 10.30
CA GLU A 230 -26.90 -38.42 11.12
C GLU A 230 -25.91 -39.39 11.80
N SER A 231 -26.16 -39.67 13.07
CA SER A 231 -25.63 -40.83 13.79
C SER A 231 -26.45 -42.06 13.50
#